data_AF-A0A8I1RFH9-F1
#
_entry.id   AF-A0A8I1RFH9-F1
#
_cell.length_a   1.000
_cell.length_b   1.000
_cell.length_c   1.000
_cell.angle_alpha   90.00
_cell.angle_beta   90.00
_cell.angle_gamma   90.00
#
_symmetry.space_group_name_H-M   'P 1'
#
loop_
_entity.id
_entity.type
_entity.pdbx_description
1 polymer ?
#
loop_
_entity_poly.entity_id
_entity_poly.type
_entity_poly.pdbx_seq_one_letter_code
_entity_poly.pdbx_strand_id
1 'polypeptide(L)'
;MRRWLLALAVLAVPAHVAAQDAAQDTVRLDPKESMQCAVWASALSGVVTDQDTSAGLRFALSYFVGQYEGATGRSIKDGHDEASVTEVARNPNAFSARCQEHITQFGTRMRDWGAVLNELGQRLVAEDQAKQSGN
;
A
#
# COMPACT_ATOMS: atom_id res chain seq x y z
N MET A 1 59.32 11.73 -35.98
CA MET A 1 59.01 11.87 -34.55
C MET A 1 57.76 12.72 -34.38
N ARG A 2 56.59 12.14 -34.12
CA ARG A 2 55.47 12.84 -33.45
C ARG A 2 54.41 11.82 -33.04
N ARG A 3 54.48 11.43 -31.77
CA ARG A 3 53.50 10.58 -31.08
C ARG A 3 52.27 11.43 -30.78
N TRP A 4 51.12 11.05 -31.34
CA TRP A 4 49.82 11.56 -30.90
C TRP A 4 49.29 10.62 -29.84
N LEU A 5 49.27 11.07 -28.59
CA LEU A 5 48.59 10.41 -27.49
C LEU A 5 47.13 10.88 -27.51
N LEU A 6 46.23 10.00 -27.95
CA LEU A 6 44.79 10.16 -27.74
C LEU A 6 44.48 9.82 -26.28
N ALA A 7 44.18 10.84 -25.49
CA ALA A 7 43.64 10.68 -24.14
C ALA A 7 42.16 10.27 -24.25
N LEU A 8 41.87 8.97 -24.05
CA LEU A 8 40.52 8.51 -23.73
C LEU A 8 40.19 8.97 -22.30
N ALA A 9 39.48 10.09 -22.17
CA ALA A 9 38.79 10.42 -20.94
C ALA A 9 37.53 9.55 -20.85
N VAL A 10 37.66 8.39 -20.19
CA VAL A 10 36.52 7.58 -19.75
C VAL A 10 35.78 8.42 -18.71
N LEU A 11 34.68 9.04 -19.13
CA LEU A 11 33.69 9.62 -18.23
C LEU A 11 33.08 8.48 -17.42
N ALA A 12 33.64 8.24 -16.23
CA ALA A 12 33.03 7.41 -15.20
C ALA A 12 31.78 8.15 -14.68
N VAL A 13 30.67 8.02 -15.38
CA VAL A 13 29.36 8.37 -14.83
C VAL A 13 29.06 7.35 -13.72
N PRO A 14 28.91 7.77 -12.46
CA PRO A 14 28.60 6.84 -11.40
C PRO A 14 27.19 6.29 -11.63
N ALA A 15 27.09 5.05 -12.11
CA ALA A 15 25.85 4.31 -12.32
C ALA A 15 25.17 3.84 -11.02
N HIS A 16 25.35 4.58 -9.91
CA HIS A 16 24.95 4.14 -8.57
C HIS A 16 23.64 4.75 -8.06
N VAL A 17 22.91 5.55 -8.85
CA VAL A 17 21.72 6.31 -8.38
C VAL A 17 20.41 5.91 -9.06
N ALA A 18 20.38 4.83 -9.86
CA ALA A 18 19.16 4.41 -10.58
C ALA A 18 18.67 2.99 -10.23
N ALA A 19 19.20 2.37 -9.17
CA ALA A 19 18.85 0.98 -8.80
C ALA A 19 18.39 0.82 -7.34
N GLN A 20 18.08 1.94 -6.67
CA GLN A 20 17.30 1.95 -5.44
C GLN A 20 15.87 2.38 -5.73
N ASP A 21 15.33 1.97 -6.88
CA ASP A 21 13.88 1.83 -7.02
C ASP A 21 13.47 0.69 -6.09
N ALA A 22 13.27 1.08 -4.83
CA ALA A 22 12.31 0.56 -3.91
C ALA A 22 11.58 -0.68 -4.44
N ALA A 23 12.20 -1.84 -4.25
CA ALA A 23 11.48 -3.02 -3.85
C ALA A 23 10.81 -2.76 -2.49
N GLN A 24 9.89 -1.79 -2.42
CA GLN A 24 8.72 -1.93 -1.59
C GLN A 24 7.88 -2.96 -2.31
N ASP A 25 8.32 -4.21 -2.19
CA ASP A 25 7.52 -5.38 -2.45
C ASP A 25 6.27 -5.15 -1.61
N THR A 26 5.19 -4.69 -2.25
CA THR A 26 3.90 -4.61 -1.60
C THR A 26 3.63 -6.05 -1.23
N VAL A 27 3.93 -6.44 0.01
CA VAL A 27 3.81 -7.83 0.46
C VAL A 27 2.37 -8.21 0.17
N ARG A 28 2.19 -8.95 -0.92
CA ARG A 28 0.89 -9.36 -1.38
C ARG A 28 0.43 -10.32 -0.31
N LEU A 29 -0.57 -9.87 0.44
CA LEU A 29 -1.10 -10.67 1.53
C LEU A 29 -1.56 -12.01 0.95
N ASP A 30 -1.22 -13.09 1.64
CA ASP A 30 -1.69 -14.41 1.24
C ASP A 30 -3.22 -14.37 1.12
N PRO A 31 -3.83 -14.96 0.08
CA PRO A 31 -5.28 -14.91 -0.08
C PRO A 31 -6.06 -15.44 1.13
N LYS A 32 -5.56 -16.51 1.77
CA LYS A 32 -6.18 -17.05 2.98
C LYS A 32 -6.09 -16.06 4.13
N GLU A 33 -4.94 -15.43 4.31
CA GLU A 33 -4.77 -14.40 5.34
C GLU A 33 -5.65 -13.16 5.08
N SER A 34 -5.80 -12.75 3.82
CA SER A 34 -6.71 -11.68 3.42
C SER A 34 -8.16 -12.01 3.78
N MET A 35 -8.61 -13.24 3.48
CA MET A 35 -9.93 -13.72 3.88
C MET A 35 -10.11 -13.72 5.40
N GLN A 36 -9.13 -14.22 6.16
CA GLN A 36 -9.18 -14.24 7.62
C GLN A 36 -9.25 -12.82 8.20
N CYS A 37 -8.48 -11.87 7.68
CA CYS A 37 -8.53 -10.49 8.11
C CYS A 37 -9.83 -9.77 7.71
N ALA A 38 -10.44 -10.12 6.57
CA ALA A 38 -11.78 -9.65 6.22
C ALA A 38 -12.83 -10.17 7.21
N VAL A 39 -12.79 -11.46 7.56
CA VAL A 39 -13.68 -12.05 8.58
C VAL A 39 -13.50 -11.36 9.93
N TRP A 40 -12.26 -11.17 10.37
CA TRP A 40 -11.94 -10.46 11.61
C TRP A 40 -12.53 -9.05 11.62
N ALA A 41 -12.29 -8.27 10.56
CA ALA A 41 -12.79 -6.90 10.45
C ALA A 41 -14.32 -6.86 10.45
N SER A 42 -14.97 -7.79 9.74
CA SER A 42 -16.43 -7.91 9.73
C SER A 42 -16.98 -8.23 11.12
N ALA A 43 -16.42 -9.24 11.80
CA ALA A 43 -16.85 -9.66 13.13
C ALA A 43 -16.68 -8.54 14.17
N LEU A 44 -15.53 -7.87 14.20
CA LEU A 44 -15.27 -6.78 15.14
C LEU A 44 -16.16 -5.56 14.84
N SER A 45 -16.40 -5.23 13.58
CA SER A 45 -17.21 -4.05 13.21
C SER A 45 -18.66 -4.13 13.73
N GLY A 46 -19.17 -5.35 13.96
CA GLY A 46 -20.51 -5.60 14.48
C GLY A 46 -20.63 -5.55 16.01
N VAL A 47 -19.51 -5.63 16.74
CA VAL A 47 -19.50 -5.65 18.22
C VAL A 47 -18.92 -4.38 18.84
N VAL A 48 -18.14 -3.60 18.08
CA VAL A 48 -17.62 -2.32 18.55
C VAL A 48 -18.72 -1.26 18.55
N THR A 49 -18.87 -0.55 19.69
CA THR A 49 -19.88 0.50 19.87
C THR A 49 -19.40 1.88 19.40
N ASP A 50 -18.10 2.14 19.48
CA ASP A 50 -17.47 3.36 18.99
C ASP A 50 -17.61 3.46 17.46
N GLN A 51 -18.26 4.52 16.99
CA GLN A 51 -18.61 4.67 15.58
C GLN A 51 -17.39 4.88 14.69
N ASP A 52 -16.39 5.61 15.17
CA ASP A 52 -15.17 5.89 14.40
C ASP A 52 -14.34 4.60 14.22
N THR A 53 -14.22 3.81 15.28
CA THR A 53 -13.57 2.51 15.25
C THR A 53 -14.34 1.54 14.34
N SER A 54 -15.68 1.52 14.42
CA SER A 54 -16.52 0.69 13.53
C SER A 54 -16.34 1.09 12.06
N ALA A 55 -16.28 2.39 11.76
CA ALA A 55 -16.01 2.89 10.41
C ALA A 55 -14.61 2.48 9.91
N GLY A 56 -13.59 2.59 10.76
CA GLY A 56 -12.23 2.13 10.46
C GLY A 56 -12.18 0.62 10.16
N LEU A 57 -12.91 -0.19 10.91
CA LEU A 57 -13.02 -1.64 10.67
C LEU A 57 -13.74 -1.96 9.37
N ARG A 58 -14.77 -1.19 8.97
CA ARG A 58 -15.42 -1.36 7.65
C ARG A 58 -14.48 -1.00 6.51
N PHE A 59 -13.63 0.01 6.69
CA PHE A 59 -12.57 0.31 5.72
C PHE A 59 -11.55 -0.83 5.64
N ALA A 60 -11.13 -1.37 6.77
CA ALA A 60 -10.24 -2.54 6.82
C ALA A 60 -10.86 -3.75 6.11
N LEU A 61 -12.15 -4.02 6.32
CA LEU A 61 -12.91 -5.05 5.61
C LEU A 61 -12.79 -4.86 4.09
N SER A 62 -13.12 -3.67 3.58
CA SER A 62 -13.01 -3.37 2.14
C SER A 62 -11.61 -3.55 1.60
N TYR A 63 -10.57 -3.16 2.36
CA TYR A 63 -9.18 -3.36 2.00
C TYR A 63 -8.84 -4.85 1.84
N PHE A 64 -9.17 -5.68 2.84
CA PHE A 64 -8.86 -7.11 2.80
C PHE A 64 -9.68 -7.88 1.76
N VAL A 65 -10.94 -7.48 1.54
CA VAL A 65 -11.76 -7.98 0.42
C VAL A 65 -11.06 -7.69 -0.89
N GLY A 66 -10.67 -6.43 -1.14
CA GLY A 66 -9.98 -6.05 -2.37
C GLY A 66 -8.67 -6.81 -2.58
N GLN A 67 -7.90 -7.06 -1.51
CA GLN A 67 -6.69 -7.88 -1.57
C GLN A 67 -7.00 -9.32 -1.96
N TYR A 68 -8.00 -9.96 -1.34
CA TYR A 68 -8.39 -11.33 -1.68
C TYR A 68 -8.89 -11.43 -3.13
N GLU A 69 -9.83 -10.57 -3.52
CA GLU A 69 -10.46 -10.62 -4.84
C GLU A 69 -9.45 -10.28 -5.94
N GLY A 70 -8.63 -9.24 -5.72
CA GLY A 70 -7.51 -8.91 -6.61
C GLY A 70 -6.44 -10.00 -6.65
N ALA A 71 -6.31 -10.79 -5.57
CA ALA A 71 -5.32 -11.84 -5.53
C ALA A 71 -5.74 -13.13 -6.27
N THR A 72 -7.03 -13.44 -6.22
CA THR A 72 -7.58 -14.73 -6.66
C THR A 72 -8.41 -14.63 -7.94
N GLY A 73 -8.86 -13.43 -8.30
CA GLY A 73 -9.86 -13.23 -9.37
C GLY A 73 -11.25 -13.76 -9.02
N ARG A 74 -11.51 -14.08 -7.74
CA ARG A 74 -12.78 -14.64 -7.24
C ARG A 74 -13.46 -13.66 -6.31
N SER A 75 -14.79 -13.64 -6.28
CA SER A 75 -15.51 -12.85 -5.27
C SER A 75 -15.31 -13.44 -3.87
N ILE A 76 -15.27 -12.59 -2.85
CA ILE A 76 -15.26 -13.01 -1.44
C ILE A 76 -16.48 -13.88 -1.10
N LYS A 77 -17.62 -13.62 -1.75
CA LYS A 77 -18.83 -14.44 -1.60
C LYS A 77 -18.61 -15.88 -2.06
N ASP A 78 -17.82 -16.11 -3.08
CA ASP A 78 -17.55 -17.47 -3.57
C ASP A 78 -16.45 -18.17 -2.77
N GLY A 79 -15.79 -17.41 -1.88
CA GLY A 79 -14.71 -17.85 -1.01
C GLY A 79 -15.17 -18.25 0.39
N HIS A 80 -16.41 -18.72 0.56
CA HIS A 80 -16.89 -19.25 1.84
C HIS A 80 -15.90 -20.27 2.40
N ASP A 81 -15.14 -19.86 3.43
CA ASP A 81 -14.16 -20.69 4.09
C ASP A 81 -14.51 -20.79 5.57
N GLU A 82 -15.28 -21.83 5.91
CA GLU A 82 -15.66 -22.15 7.28
C GLU A 82 -14.43 -22.34 8.17
N ALA A 83 -13.31 -22.82 7.62
CA ALA A 83 -12.06 -22.94 8.37
C ALA A 83 -11.49 -21.56 8.73
N SER A 84 -11.53 -20.58 7.82
CA SER A 84 -11.13 -19.20 8.13
C SER A 84 -12.02 -18.56 9.20
N VAL A 85 -13.35 -18.74 9.12
CA VAL A 85 -14.26 -18.24 10.15
C VAL A 85 -14.00 -18.89 11.50
N THR A 86 -13.85 -20.21 11.53
CA THR A 86 -13.57 -20.98 12.75
C THR A 86 -12.24 -20.57 13.36
N GLU A 87 -11.21 -20.38 12.53
CA GLU A 87 -9.87 -20.02 12.98
C GLU A 87 -9.84 -18.61 13.60
N VAL A 88 -10.48 -17.64 12.95
CA VAL A 88 -10.59 -16.27 13.49
C VAL A 88 -11.36 -16.25 14.80
N ALA A 89 -12.47 -17.00 14.89
CA ALA A 89 -13.29 -17.08 16.10
C ALA A 89 -12.54 -17.72 17.28
N ARG A 90 -11.64 -18.69 17.02
CA ARG A 90 -10.83 -19.35 18.06
C ARG A 90 -9.67 -18.48 18.53
N ASN A 91 -9.12 -17.63 17.66
CA ASN A 91 -7.89 -16.87 17.92
C ASN A 91 -8.04 -15.35 17.70
N PRO A 92 -9.08 -14.69 18.26
CA PRO A 92 -9.42 -13.30 17.90
C PRO A 92 -8.28 -12.32 18.22
N ASN A 93 -7.56 -12.52 19.33
CA ASN A 93 -6.44 -11.65 19.71
C ASN A 93 -5.24 -11.77 18.77
N ALA A 94 -4.96 -12.98 18.26
CA ALA A 94 -3.88 -13.19 17.31
C ALA A 94 -4.17 -12.49 15.97
N PHE A 95 -5.42 -12.57 15.51
CA PHE A 95 -5.86 -11.86 14.30
C PHE A 95 -5.93 -10.35 14.50
N SER A 96 -6.30 -9.86 15.70
CA SER A 96 -6.24 -8.42 15.99
C SER A 96 -4.84 -7.86 15.80
N ALA A 97 -3.81 -8.47 16.39
CA ALA A 97 -2.45 -7.99 16.23
C ALA A 97 -1.99 -8.02 14.76
N ARG A 98 -2.19 -9.16 14.09
CA ARG A 98 -1.75 -9.37 12.71
C ARG A 98 -2.47 -8.47 11.71
N CYS A 99 -3.80 -8.43 11.75
CA CYS A 99 -4.59 -7.67 10.80
C CYS A 99 -4.48 -6.15 11.05
N GLN A 100 -4.32 -5.71 12.31
CA GLN A 100 -4.04 -4.30 12.60
C GLN A 100 -2.70 -3.86 12.00
N GLU A 101 -1.66 -4.69 12.08
CA GLU A 101 -0.36 -4.37 11.49
C GLU A 101 -0.47 -4.10 9.98
N HIS A 102 -1.21 -4.95 9.24
CA HIS A 102 -1.45 -4.73 7.81
C HIS A 102 -2.17 -3.41 7.52
N ILE A 103 -3.17 -3.06 8.32
CA ILE A 103 -3.90 -1.79 8.17
C ILE A 103 -3.03 -0.59 8.53
N THR A 104 -2.18 -0.68 9.55
CA THR A 104 -1.22 0.38 9.91
C THR A 104 -0.22 0.61 8.80
N GLN A 105 0.32 -0.46 8.21
CA GLN A 105 1.23 -0.35 7.06
C GLN A 105 0.52 0.25 5.85
N PHE A 106 -0.72 -0.18 5.57
CA PHE A 106 -1.52 0.40 4.49
C PHE A 106 -1.81 1.88 4.72
N GLY A 107 -2.22 2.27 5.93
CA GLY A 107 -2.46 3.67 6.29
C GLY A 107 -1.21 4.54 6.16
N THR A 108 -0.02 3.98 6.42
CA THR A 108 1.26 4.67 6.18
C THR A 108 1.46 4.94 4.69
N ARG A 109 1.31 3.92 3.83
CA ARG A 109 1.39 4.10 2.37
C ARG A 109 0.38 5.14 1.85
N MET A 110 -0.83 5.17 2.40
CA MET A 110 -1.86 6.15 2.01
C MET A 110 -1.47 7.59 2.40
N ARG A 111 -0.85 7.78 3.57
CA ARG A 111 -0.33 9.11 3.97
C ARG A 111 0.83 9.55 3.08
N ASP A 112 1.76 8.64 2.80
CA ASP A 112 2.91 8.92 1.92
C ASP A 112 2.43 9.29 0.51
N TRP A 113 1.48 8.54 -0.03
CA TRP A 113 0.84 8.87 -1.31
C TRP A 113 0.15 10.24 -1.27
N GLY A 114 -0.59 10.55 -0.20
CA GLY A 114 -1.21 11.85 -0.02
C GLY A 114 -0.21 13.02 -0.02
N ALA A 115 0.96 12.84 0.59
CA ALA A 115 2.04 13.84 0.56
C ALA A 115 2.55 14.09 -0.87
N VAL A 116 2.74 13.03 -1.66
CA VAL A 116 3.14 13.12 -3.08
C VAL A 116 2.09 13.89 -3.90
N LEU A 117 0.81 13.59 -3.71
CA LEU A 117 -0.28 14.29 -4.42
C LEU A 117 -0.33 15.77 -4.06
N ASN A 118 -0.15 16.10 -2.78
CA ASN A 118 -0.13 17.49 -2.33
C ASN A 118 1.05 18.27 -2.93
N GLU A 119 2.25 17.68 -2.95
CA GLU A 119 3.42 18.31 -3.57
C GLU A 119 3.21 18.55 -5.07
N LEU A 120 2.69 17.54 -5.79
CA LEU A 120 2.35 17.68 -7.20
C LEU A 120 1.33 18.81 -7.43
N GLY A 121 0.29 18.88 -6.61
CA GLY A 121 -0.72 19.94 -6.69
C GLY A 121 -0.11 21.34 -6.51
N GLN A 122 0.79 21.52 -5.54
CA GLN A 122 1.47 22.78 -5.31
C GLN A 122 2.35 23.21 -6.50
N ARG A 123 3.07 22.26 -7.12
CA ARG A 123 3.89 22.53 -8.31
C ARG A 123 3.03 22.99 -9.50
N LEU A 124 1.93 22.30 -9.76
CA LEU A 124 1.02 22.65 -10.86
C LEU A 124 0.42 24.05 -10.69
N VAL A 125 0.06 24.43 -9.47
CA VAL A 125 -0.44 25.79 -9.17
C VAL A 125 0.65 26.84 -9.40
N ALA A 126 1.89 26.58 -8.95
CA ALA A 126 3.00 27.50 -9.14
C ALA A 126 3.35 27.69 -10.64
N GLU A 127 3.32 26.61 -11.44
CA GLU A 127 3.54 26.66 -12.88
C GLU A 127 2.47 27.50 -13.61
N ASP A 128 1.21 27.40 -13.19
CA ASP A 128 0.11 28.20 -13.77
C ASP A 128 0.26 29.69 -13.44
N GLN A 129 0.59 30.02 -12.18
CA GLN A 129 0.85 31.40 -11.76
C GLN A 129 2.04 32.03 -12.51
N ALA A 130 3.11 31.26 -12.75
CA ALA A 130 4.27 31.72 -13.52
C ALA A 130 3.94 32.01 -14.99
N LYS A 131 3.01 31.25 -15.58
CA LYS A 131 2.52 31.51 -16.96
C LYS A 131 1.66 32.77 -17.03
N GLN A 132 0.89 33.07 -15.99
CA GLN A 132 0.00 34.24 -15.95
C GLN A 132 0.75 35.57 -15.73
N SER A 133 1.88 35.56 -15.04
CA SER A 133 2.67 36.78 -14.74
C SER A 133 3.68 37.16 -15.84
N GLY A 134 3.86 36.32 -16.86
CA GLY A 134 4.75 36.53 -18.00
C GLY A 134 4.13 37.24 -19.22
N ASN A 135 2.91 37.77 -19.08
CA ASN A 135 2.21 38.61 -20.06
C ASN A 135 2.06 40.05 -19.54
#